data_AF-A0A5E4CU28-F1
#
_entry.id   AF-A0A5E4CU28-F1
#
_cell.length_a   1.000
_cell.length_b   1.000
_cell.length_c   1.000
_cell.angle_alpha   90.00
_cell.angle_beta   90.00
_cell.angle_gamma   90.00
#
_symmetry.space_group_name_H-M   'P 1'
#
loop_
_entity.id
_entity.type
_entity.pdbx_description
1 polymer ?
#
loop_
_entity_poly.entity_id
_entity_poly.type
_entity_poly.pdbx_seq_one_letter_code
_entity_poly.pdbx_strand_id
1 'polypeptide(L)' 'MASIKLQSSEGKIFEVDVEIAKQSVTIKTVLENLEMDDEGDNDPVPLPNVNAAIFKKIIQWCTHHKDKPPPPENDENKNK' A
#
# COMPACT_ATOMS: atom_id res chain seq x y z
N MET A 1 8.19 -7.89 -12.11
CA MET A 1 7.39 -7.71 -10.90
C MET A 1 8.09 -6.63 -10.11
N ALA A 2 7.60 -5.40 -10.24
CA ALA A 2 8.16 -4.27 -9.53
C ALA A 2 7.74 -4.39 -8.07
N SER A 3 8.68 -4.22 -7.15
CA SER A 3 8.42 -4.31 -5.71
C SER A 3 8.77 -2.98 -5.06
N ILE A 4 7.96 -2.58 -4.09
CA ILE A 4 8.16 -1.36 -3.32
C ILE A 4 8.35 -1.66 -1.85
N LYS A 5 9.25 -0.90 -1.21
CA LYS A 5 9.52 -0.97 0.22
C LYS A 5 8.66 0.06 0.93
N LEU A 6 7.82 -0.40 1.85
CA LEU A 6 6.93 0.44 2.64
C LEU A 6 7.29 0.29 4.12
N GLN A 7 7.60 1.38 4.80
CA GLN A 7 7.93 1.41 6.20
C GLN A 7 6.71 1.74 7.05
N SER A 8 6.33 0.83 7.94
CA SER A 8 5.28 1.07 8.94
C SER A 8 5.69 2.14 9.97
N SER A 9 4.72 2.65 10.72
CA SER A 9 4.90 3.56 11.87
C SER A 9 5.91 3.05 12.91
N GLU A 10 6.04 1.73 13.04
CA GLU A 10 6.96 1.05 13.96
C GLU A 10 8.41 0.95 13.41
N GLY A 11 8.68 1.48 12.21
CA GLY A 11 9.98 1.37 11.55
C GLY A 11 10.23 0.02 10.88
N LYS A 12 9.24 -0.88 10.81
CA LYS A 12 9.36 -2.14 10.07
C LYS A 12 9.12 -1.91 8.59
N ILE A 13 10.03 -2.41 7.76
CA ILE A 13 9.97 -2.32 6.29
C ILE A 13 9.28 -3.58 5.75
N PHE A 14 8.38 -3.38 4.79
CA PHE A 14 7.64 -4.40 4.07
C PHE A 14 7.91 -4.25 2.59
N GLU A 15 8.41 -5.30 1.96
CA GLU A 15 8.53 -5.37 0.52
C GLU A 15 7.25 -5.99 -0.05
N VAL A 16 6.56 -5.23 -0.90
CA VAL A 16 5.29 -5.64 -1.50
C VAL A 16 5.34 -5.40 -3.00
N ASP A 17 4.63 -6.21 -3.76
CA ASP A 17 4.54 -6.00 -5.20
C ASP A 17 3.75 -4.71 -5.49
N VAL A 18 4.23 -3.92 -6.45
CA VAL A 18 3.62 -2.65 -6.86
C VAL A 18 2.19 -2.87 -7.35
N GLU A 19 1.88 -3.99 -8.01
CA GLU A 19 0.51 -4.32 -8.43
C GLU A 19 -0.41 -4.55 -7.22
N ILE A 20 0.09 -5.21 -6.18
CA ILE A 20 -0.64 -5.43 -4.92
C ILE A 20 -0.78 -4.12 -4.15
N ALA A 21 0.25 -3.27 -4.15
CA ALA A 21 0.22 -1.95 -3.52
C ALA A 21 -0.80 -1.02 -4.21
N LYS A 22 -0.86 -1.03 -5.55
CA LYS A 22 -1.78 -0.24 -6.38
C LYS A 22 -3.26 -0.58 -6.15
N GLN A 23 -3.57 -1.74 -5.58
CA GLN A 23 -4.94 -2.09 -5.16
C GLN A 23 -5.46 -1.18 -4.03
N SER A 24 -4.56 -0.66 -3.19
CA SER A 24 -4.94 0.32 -2.17
C SER A 24 -4.87 1.71 -2.79
N VAL A 25 -6.01 2.40 -2.90
CA VAL A 25 -6.06 3.79 -3.37
C VAL A 25 -5.10 4.67 -2.57
N THR A 26 -5.07 4.49 -1.24
CA THR A 26 -4.17 5.24 -0.37
C THR A 26 -2.70 5.02 -0.73
N ILE A 27 -2.27 3.77 -0.89
CA ILE A 27 -0.86 3.48 -1.23
C ILE A 27 -0.56 4.01 -2.62
N LYS A 28 -1.44 3.75 -3.61
CA LYS A 28 -1.32 4.27 -4.98
C LYS A 28 -1.10 5.79 -4.99
N THR A 29 -1.97 6.55 -4.30
CA THR A 29 -1.83 8.00 -4.20
C THR A 29 -0.52 8.41 -3.56
N VAL A 30 -0.06 7.71 -2.52
CA VAL A 30 1.27 7.99 -1.91
C VAL A 30 2.38 7.76 -2.92
N LEU A 31 2.33 6.70 -3.73
CA LEU A 31 3.36 6.42 -4.75
C LEU A 31 3.35 7.49 -5.85
N GLU A 32 2.16 7.90 -6.30
CA GLU A 32 1.99 8.98 -7.29
C GLU A 32 2.50 10.33 -6.74
N ASN A 33 2.30 10.61 -5.45
CA ASN A 33 2.79 11.84 -4.81
C ASN A 33 4.30 11.87 -4.62
N LEU A 34 4.93 10.70 -4.45
CA LEU A 34 6.38 10.58 -4.28
C LEU A 34 7.11 10.51 -5.63
N GLU A 35 6.39 10.64 -6.74
CA GLU A 35 6.92 10.49 -8.11
C GLU A 35 7.72 9.18 -8.26
N MET A 36 7.31 8.13 -7.54
CA MET A 36 7.95 6.83 -7.59
C MET A 36 7.49 6.09 -8.84
N ASP A 37 8.34 6.06 -9.86
CA ASP A 37 8.14 5.24 -11.06
C ASP A 37 8.06 3.74 -10.74
N ASP A 38 7.45 2.97 -11.66
CA ASP A 38 7.35 1.50 -11.60
C ASP A 38 8.73 0.78 -11.53
N GLU A 39 9.84 1.51 -11.60
CA GLU A 39 11.19 0.97 -11.41
C GLU A 39 11.55 0.72 -9.94
N GLY A 40 10.74 1.21 -8.99
CA GLY A 40 10.88 0.89 -7.57
C GLY A 40 12.12 1.55 -6.98
N ASP A 41 11.95 2.74 -6.41
CA ASP A 41 13.03 3.36 -5.66
C ASP A 41 13.45 2.48 -4.47
N ASN A 42 14.75 2.43 -4.16
CA ASN A 42 15.25 1.58 -3.09
C ASN A 42 14.90 2.10 -1.71
N ASP A 43 14.46 3.35 -1.62
CA ASP A 43 14.15 4.03 -0.37
C ASP A 43 12.75 3.63 0.16
N PRO A 44 12.65 3.27 1.45
CA PRO A 44 11.37 2.84 2.01
C PRO A 44 10.40 4.01 2.21
N VAL A 45 9.20 3.90 1.64
CA VAL A 45 8.14 4.90 1.81
C VAL A 45 7.59 4.85 3.24
N PRO A 46 7.70 5.93 4.04
CA PRO A 46 7.19 5.94 5.40
C PRO A 46 5.67 6.09 5.44
N LEU A 47 5.00 5.15 6.09
CA LEU A 47 3.57 5.12 6.39
C LEU A 47 3.37 5.30 7.90
N PRO A 48 3.49 6.54 8.42
CA PRO A 48 3.44 6.81 9.87
C PRO A 48 2.08 6.49 10.51
N ASN A 49 1.02 6.36 9.69
CA ASN A 49 -0.33 6.07 10.15
C ASN A 49 -0.69 4.57 10.11
N VAL A 50 0.24 3.69 9.70
CA VAL A 50 -0.04 2.26 9.55
C VAL A 50 0.95 1.41 10.35
N ASN A 51 0.43 0.70 11.35
CA ASN A 51 1.20 -0.28 12.13
C ASN A 51 1.47 -1.55 11.31
N ALA A 52 2.53 -2.29 11.66
CA ALA A 52 2.93 -3.51 10.96
C ALA A 52 1.84 -4.60 10.94
N ALA A 53 1.10 -4.75 12.04
CA ALA A 53 0.00 -5.71 12.13
C ALA A 53 -1.16 -5.38 11.18
N ILE A 54 -1.44 -4.08 11.01
CA ILE A 54 -2.47 -3.59 10.07
C ILE A 54 -1.95 -3.75 8.65
N PHE A 55 -0.68 -3.41 8.41
CA PHE A 55 -0.05 -3.51 7.10
C PHE A 55 -0.10 -4.93 6.54
N LYS A 56 0.20 -5.95 7.37
CA LYS A 56 0.04 -7.35 6.99
C LYS A 56 -1.38 -7.71 6.54
N LYS A 57 -2.40 -7.20 7.25
CA LYS A 57 -3.81 -7.44 6.88
C LYS A 57 -4.17 -6.76 5.56
N ILE A 58 -3.68 -5.54 5.33
CA ILE A 58 -3.88 -4.81 4.07
C ILE A 58 -3.26 -5.59 2.91
N ILE A 59 -2.00 -6.01 3.02
CA ILE A 59 -1.33 -6.79 1.97
C ILE A 59 -2.09 -8.09 1.69
N GLN A 60 -2.49 -8.81 2.74
CA GLN A 60 -3.23 -10.05 2.60
C GLN A 60 -4.59 -9.83 1.92
N TRP A 61 -5.27 -8.72 2.24
CA TRP A 61 -6.51 -8.31 1.59
C TRP A 61 -6.29 -7.94 0.12
N CYS A 62 -5.30 -7.11 -0.19
CA CYS A 62 -4.94 -6.69 -1.55
C CYS A 62 -4.57 -7.88 -2.43
N THR A 63 -3.79 -8.83 -1.89
CA THR A 63 -3.39 -10.06 -2.58
C THR A 63 -4.61 -10.93 -2.92
N HIS A 64 -5.58 -11.03 -2.02
CA HIS A 64 -6.79 -11.83 -2.24
C HIS A 64 -7.79 -11.16 -3.19
N HIS A 65 -7.79 -9.82 -3.25
CA HIS A 65 -8.73 -9.05 -4.05
C HIS A 65 -8.15 -8.57 -5.38
N LYS A 66 -6.92 -8.94 -5.73
CA LYS A 66 -6.23 -8.52 -6.98
C LYS A 66 -6.99 -8.87 -8.27
N ASP A 67 -7.78 -9.95 -8.24
CA ASP A 67 -8.59 -10.43 -9.36
C ASP A 67 -10.06 -10.00 -9.29
N LYS A 68 -10.46 -9.27 -8.23
CA LYS A 68 -11.83 -8.77 -8.10
C LYS A 68 -11.91 -7.35 -8.65
N PRO A 69 -12.98 -7.00 -9.39
CA PRO A 69 -13.20 -5.62 -9.80
C PRO A 69 -13.21 -4.74 -8.54
N PRO A 70 -12.59 -3.54 -8.60
CA PRO A 70 -12.56 -2.65 -7.45
C PRO A 70 -14.00 -2.40 -7.00
N PRO A 71 -14.30 -2.51 -5.69
CA PRO A 71 -15.59 -2.06 -5.20
C PRO A 71 -15.77 -0.58 -5.60
N PRO A 72 -17.00 -0.14 -5.93
CA PRO A 72 -17.24 1.28 -6.17
C PRO A 72 -16.70 2.07 -4.98
N GLU A 73 -16.03 3.19 -5.28
CA GLU A 73 -15.36 4.09 -4.35
C GLU A 73 -16.30 4.47 -3.19
N ASN A 74 -16.33 3.66 -2.14
CA ASN A 74 -17.14 3.92 -0.96
C ASN A 74 -16.18 4.36 0.15
N ASP A 75 -16.08 5.68 0.24
CA ASP A 75 -15.42 6.46 1.27
C ASP A 75 -16.09 6.21 2.63
N GLU A 76 -15.85 5.04 3.22
CA GLU A 76 -16.32 4.69 4.57
C GLU A 76 -15.14 4.30 5.46
N ASN A 77 -14.30 5.29 5.77
CA ASN A 77 -13.62 5.31 7.06
C ASN A 77 -13.57 6.72 7.65
N LYS A 78 -14.74 7.37 7.71
CA LYS A 78 -15.00 8.37 8.74
C LYS A 78 -15.21 7.60 10.04
N ASN A 79 -14.14 7.49 10.83
CA ASN A 79 -14.24 7.20 12.26
C ASN A 79 -15.33 8.11 12.85
N LYS A 80 -16.41 7.51 13.35
CA LYS A 80 -17.45 8.20 14.11
C LYS A 80 -17.27 7.90 15.60
#